data_AF-A0A5M7B5A5-F1
#
_entry.id   AF-A0A5M7B5A5-F1
#
_cell.length_a   1.000
_cell.length_b   1.000
_cell.length_c   1.000
_cell.angle_alpha   90.00
_cell.angle_beta   90.00
_cell.angle_gamma   90.00
#
_symmetry.space_group_name_H-M   'P 1'
#
loop_
_entity.id
_entity.type
_entity.pdbx_description
1 polymer ?
#
loop_
_entity_poly.entity_id
_entity_poly.type
_entity_poly.pdbx_seq_one_letter_code
_entity_poly.pdbx_strand_id
1 'polypeptide(L)'
;MLPVASFSQSKLNAFLTPSDTLNKPRRNAVVITEAAIGGLTLVGLHQLWYADFEQSKFHTTNDNNQWLQMDKLGHAFTSYQLGKHGAQLLHWSGVNKKHQLIYGATLGFSFLSAVEVLDGFSSEWGFSWGDILANGAGTGLYIGQELLWKEQRIALKYSFHQTKYAKQRPDKLGETFLEQTLKDYNGQTYWLSANIHSFFKESSVPKWLNVAVGYGADGMLTGLEGVDSQLINTNRRYRQYYLSLDVNLKAIKTNSKLLRSVFDVFNMIKIPFPTLEFNKNKAVFHLFYI
;
A
#
# COMPACT_ATOMS: atom_id res chain seq x y z
N MET A 1 -21.09 -49.78 4.78
CA MET A 1 -20.70 -48.70 3.84
C MET A 1 -20.74 -47.38 4.61
N LEU A 2 -19.61 -46.69 4.76
CA LEU A 2 -19.58 -45.36 5.38
C LEU A 2 -20.22 -44.35 4.41
N PRO A 3 -21.07 -43.42 4.89
CA PRO A 3 -21.65 -42.42 4.01
C PRO A 3 -20.55 -41.45 3.60
N VAL A 4 -20.34 -41.32 2.29
CA VAL A 4 -19.53 -40.26 1.70
C VAL A 4 -20.29 -38.95 1.95
N ALA A 5 -19.85 -38.18 2.93
CA ALA A 5 -20.34 -36.82 3.13
C ALA A 5 -19.81 -35.94 1.99
N SER A 6 -20.60 -35.79 0.92
CA SER A 6 -20.36 -34.78 -0.11
C SER A 6 -20.63 -33.40 0.46
N PHE A 7 -19.58 -32.69 0.87
CA PHE A 7 -19.68 -31.27 1.19
C PHE A 7 -19.92 -30.49 -0.11
N SER A 8 -21.16 -30.06 -0.33
CA SER A 8 -21.52 -29.13 -1.39
C SER A 8 -20.67 -27.85 -1.27
N GLN A 9 -19.95 -27.47 -2.33
CA GLN A 9 -19.30 -26.17 -2.38
C GLN A 9 -20.37 -25.08 -2.33
N SER A 10 -20.29 -24.19 -1.35
CA SER A 10 -21.21 -23.05 -1.29
C SER A 10 -21.14 -22.25 -2.58
N LYS A 11 -22.28 -21.69 -3.04
CA LYS A 11 -22.35 -20.81 -4.22
C LYS A 11 -21.29 -19.69 -4.17
N LEU A 12 -21.01 -19.20 -2.96
CA LEU A 12 -19.96 -18.21 -2.69
C LEU A 12 -18.55 -18.74 -2.99
N ASN A 13 -18.21 -19.96 -2.55
CA ASN A 13 -16.91 -20.57 -2.85
C ASN A 13 -16.72 -20.80 -4.37
N ALA A 14 -17.78 -21.20 -5.07
CA ALA A 14 -17.75 -21.33 -6.53
C ALA A 14 -17.55 -19.96 -7.21
N PHE A 15 -18.23 -18.92 -6.72
CA PHE A 15 -18.06 -17.56 -7.23
C PHE A 15 -16.64 -17.03 -7.03
N LEU A 16 -16.08 -17.19 -5.82
CA LEU A 16 -14.73 -16.70 -5.46
C LEU A 16 -13.59 -17.51 -6.09
N THR A 17 -13.89 -18.65 -6.70
CA THR A 17 -12.87 -19.42 -7.42
C THR A 17 -12.55 -18.75 -8.76
N PRO A 18 -11.25 -18.52 -9.08
CA PRO A 18 -10.84 -18.00 -10.38
C PRO A 18 -11.37 -18.84 -11.53
N SER A 19 -11.71 -18.18 -12.64
CA SER A 19 -12.15 -18.86 -13.86
C SER A 19 -10.95 -19.43 -14.61
N ASP A 20 -11.02 -20.70 -15.03
CA ASP A 20 -9.95 -21.37 -15.79
C ASP A 20 -9.81 -20.80 -17.22
N THR A 21 -10.92 -20.30 -17.77
CA THR A 21 -10.97 -19.61 -19.07
C THR A 21 -11.53 -18.21 -18.90
N LEU A 22 -11.36 -17.36 -19.92
CA LEU A 22 -11.83 -15.99 -19.88
C LEU A 22 -13.35 -15.90 -19.71
N ASN A 23 -13.78 -15.43 -18.55
CA ASN A 23 -15.17 -15.10 -18.26
C ASN A 23 -15.42 -13.63 -18.58
N LYS A 24 -15.93 -13.35 -19.79
CA LYS A 24 -16.16 -11.98 -20.29
C LYS A 24 -17.06 -11.15 -19.36
N PRO A 25 -18.19 -11.67 -18.85
CA PRO A 25 -19.00 -10.93 -17.87
C PRO A 25 -18.22 -10.52 -16.62
N ARG A 26 -17.47 -11.44 -16.00
CA ARG A 26 -16.64 -11.13 -14.82
C ARG A 26 -15.58 -10.07 -15.14
N ARG A 27 -14.88 -10.21 -16.28
CA ARG A 27 -13.88 -9.22 -16.72
C ARG A 27 -14.51 -7.85 -16.93
N ASN A 28 -15.65 -7.78 -17.62
CA ASN A 28 -16.34 -6.51 -17.85
C ASN A 28 -16.78 -5.87 -16.56
N ALA A 29 -17.32 -6.65 -15.61
CA ALA A 29 -17.67 -6.15 -14.29
C ALA A 29 -16.44 -5.55 -13.59
N VAL A 30 -15.30 -6.26 -13.56
CA VAL A 30 -14.03 -5.75 -12.99
C VAL A 30 -13.64 -4.43 -13.64
N VAL A 31 -13.53 -4.39 -14.97
CA VAL A 31 -13.07 -3.19 -15.70
C VAL A 31 -14.02 -2.00 -15.51
N ILE A 32 -15.34 -2.23 -15.59
CA ILE A 32 -16.35 -1.17 -15.40
C ILE A 32 -16.29 -0.64 -13.96
N THR A 33 -16.18 -1.53 -12.98
CA THR A 33 -16.10 -1.15 -11.56
C THR A 33 -14.82 -0.39 -11.26
N GLU A 34 -13.66 -0.86 -11.74
CA GLU A 34 -12.37 -0.17 -11.58
C GLU A 34 -12.40 1.21 -12.23
N ALA A 35 -12.92 1.33 -13.45
CA ALA A 35 -13.03 2.61 -14.14
C ALA A 35 -14.00 3.57 -13.44
N ALA A 36 -15.16 3.09 -12.99
CA ALA A 36 -16.15 3.90 -12.29
C ALA A 36 -15.61 4.38 -10.93
N ILE A 37 -15.05 3.48 -10.12
CA ILE A 37 -14.47 3.84 -8.81
C ILE A 37 -13.28 4.78 -9.00
N GLY A 38 -12.37 4.48 -9.93
CA GLY A 38 -11.21 5.32 -10.22
C GLY A 38 -11.63 6.73 -10.67
N GLY A 39 -12.57 6.83 -11.62
CA GLY A 39 -13.10 8.11 -12.10
C GLY A 39 -13.80 8.90 -11.00
N LEU A 40 -14.68 8.26 -10.22
CA LEU A 40 -15.34 8.91 -9.09
C LEU A 40 -14.35 9.36 -8.01
N THR A 41 -13.29 8.58 -7.77
CA THR A 41 -12.24 8.95 -6.82
C THR A 41 -11.46 10.17 -7.29
N LEU A 42 -11.09 10.24 -8.58
CA LEU A 42 -10.42 11.42 -9.15
C LEU A 42 -11.31 12.67 -9.08
N VAL A 43 -12.61 12.54 -9.36
CA VAL A 43 -13.57 13.65 -9.22
C VAL A 43 -13.71 14.06 -7.76
N GLY A 44 -13.79 13.10 -6.84
CA GLY A 44 -13.83 13.37 -5.39
C GLY A 44 -12.56 14.05 -4.89
N LEU A 45 -11.39 13.61 -5.34
CA LEU A 45 -10.11 14.25 -5.05
C LEU A 45 -10.08 15.68 -5.60
N HIS A 46 -10.46 15.88 -6.87
CA HIS A 46 -10.58 17.23 -7.44
C HIS A 46 -11.44 18.14 -6.56
N GLN A 47 -12.61 17.67 -6.15
CA GLN A 47 -13.56 18.47 -5.36
C GLN A 47 -13.10 18.74 -3.92
N LEU A 48 -12.49 17.75 -3.26
CA LEU A 48 -12.16 17.82 -1.83
C LEU A 48 -10.73 18.29 -1.56
N TRP A 49 -9.84 18.16 -2.54
CA TRP A 49 -8.42 18.46 -2.40
C TRP A 49 -8.00 19.67 -3.22
N TYR A 50 -8.50 19.83 -4.44
CA TYR A 50 -8.03 20.88 -5.37
C TYR A 50 -8.96 22.08 -5.52
N ALA A 51 -10.26 21.91 -5.33
CA ALA A 51 -11.26 22.93 -5.69
C ALA A 51 -11.13 24.26 -4.92
N ASP A 52 -10.54 24.24 -3.72
CA ASP A 52 -10.35 25.43 -2.89
C ASP A 52 -9.03 26.17 -3.20
N PHE A 53 -8.22 25.66 -4.12
CA PHE A 53 -6.92 26.23 -4.50
C PHE A 53 -6.96 26.83 -5.90
N GLU A 54 -6.17 27.88 -6.12
CA GLU A 54 -6.04 28.46 -7.45
C GLU A 54 -5.40 27.46 -8.42
N GLN A 55 -5.94 27.39 -9.64
CA GLN A 55 -5.32 26.60 -10.71
C GLN A 55 -4.13 27.37 -11.31
N SER A 56 -3.12 26.63 -11.73
CA SER A 56 -1.92 27.13 -12.36
C SER A 56 -1.74 26.55 -13.77
N LYS A 57 -0.75 27.04 -14.51
CA LYS A 57 -0.27 26.32 -15.70
C LYS A 57 0.50 25.09 -15.24
N PHE A 58 0.43 24.02 -16.03
CA PHE A 58 1.17 22.80 -15.73
C PHE A 58 2.63 23.09 -15.35
N HIS A 59 3.02 22.67 -14.15
CA HIS A 59 4.38 22.81 -13.65
C HIS A 59 4.82 21.57 -12.90
N THR A 60 6.15 21.41 -12.83
CA THR A 60 6.78 20.29 -12.13
C THR A 60 7.44 20.81 -10.87
N THR A 61 7.37 20.02 -9.80
CA THR A 61 8.06 20.29 -8.54
C THR A 61 9.07 19.20 -8.18
N ASN A 62 10.00 19.52 -7.29
CA ASN A 62 10.88 18.55 -6.67
C ASN A 62 10.69 18.61 -5.16
N ASP A 63 9.93 17.66 -4.65
CA ASP A 63 9.54 17.53 -3.26
C ASP A 63 10.18 16.32 -2.58
N ASN A 64 11.23 15.75 -3.17
CA ASN A 64 11.90 14.55 -2.66
C ASN A 64 12.45 14.72 -1.23
N ASN A 65 12.66 15.94 -0.77
CA ASN A 65 13.10 16.25 0.59
C ASN A 65 11.95 16.46 1.59
N GLN A 66 10.70 16.51 1.13
CA GLN A 66 9.53 16.68 1.97
C GLN A 66 9.18 15.42 2.75
N TRP A 67 8.54 15.61 3.90
CA TRP A 67 7.95 14.56 4.75
C TRP A 67 8.89 13.39 5.04
N LEU A 68 10.21 13.64 5.02
CA LEU A 68 11.23 12.60 5.14
C LEU A 68 10.93 11.39 4.22
N GLN A 69 10.48 11.63 2.99
CA GLN A 69 10.15 10.63 1.96
C GLN A 69 8.98 9.70 2.29
N MET A 70 8.22 9.95 3.36
CA MET A 70 7.05 9.12 3.71
C MET A 70 5.99 9.13 2.61
N ASP A 71 5.80 10.29 1.99
CA ASP A 71 4.96 10.47 0.82
C ASP A 71 5.35 9.52 -0.33
N LYS A 72 6.65 9.48 -0.68
CA LYS A 72 7.18 8.56 -1.71
C LYS A 72 6.94 7.09 -1.37
N LEU A 73 7.03 6.72 -0.09
CA LEU A 73 6.70 5.35 0.35
C LEU A 73 5.20 5.07 0.26
N GLY A 74 4.35 6.06 0.51
CA GLY A 74 2.91 6.00 0.26
C GLY A 74 2.57 5.78 -1.21
N HIS A 75 3.25 6.48 -2.12
CA HIS A 75 3.15 6.28 -3.57
C HIS A 75 3.54 4.85 -3.98
N ALA A 76 4.70 4.38 -3.52
CA ALA A 76 5.15 3.01 -3.80
C ALA A 76 4.18 1.95 -3.23
N PHE A 77 3.72 2.13 -1.99
CA PHE A 77 2.77 1.22 -1.35
C PHE A 77 1.43 1.16 -2.09
N THR A 78 0.84 2.31 -2.37
CA THR A 78 -0.47 2.41 -3.02
C THR A 78 -0.40 1.83 -4.44
N SER A 79 0.65 2.17 -5.19
CA SER A 79 0.92 1.62 -6.51
C SER A 79 1.02 0.09 -6.47
N TYR A 80 1.79 -0.46 -5.51
CA TYR A 80 1.94 -1.91 -5.32
C TYR A 80 0.60 -2.60 -4.98
N GLN A 81 -0.18 -2.08 -4.03
CA GLN A 81 -1.42 -2.74 -3.59
C GLN A 81 -2.51 -2.69 -4.65
N LEU A 82 -2.74 -1.53 -5.26
CA LEU A 82 -3.74 -1.40 -6.33
C LEU A 82 -3.36 -2.26 -7.53
N GLY A 83 -2.08 -2.28 -7.91
CA GLY A 83 -1.58 -3.16 -8.96
C GLY A 83 -1.79 -4.64 -8.64
N LYS A 84 -1.36 -5.07 -7.44
CA LYS A 84 -1.55 -6.45 -6.97
C LYS A 84 -3.02 -6.88 -7.05
N HIS A 85 -3.92 -6.05 -6.53
CA HIS A 85 -5.34 -6.39 -6.48
C HIS A 85 -6.01 -6.35 -7.86
N GLY A 86 -5.68 -5.37 -8.71
CA GLY A 86 -6.14 -5.34 -10.10
C GLY A 86 -5.71 -6.59 -10.87
N ALA A 87 -4.45 -7.01 -10.74
CA ALA A 87 -3.95 -8.24 -11.35
C ALA A 87 -4.69 -9.50 -10.83
N GLN A 88 -4.99 -9.56 -9.54
CA GLN A 88 -5.74 -10.66 -8.92
C GLN A 88 -7.21 -10.71 -9.38
N LEU A 89 -7.87 -9.56 -9.54
CA LEU A 89 -9.26 -9.49 -10.02
C LEU A 89 -9.35 -9.91 -11.49
N LEU A 90 -8.40 -9.48 -12.33
CA LEU A 90 -8.28 -9.95 -13.70
C LEU A 90 -8.01 -11.46 -13.74
N HIS A 91 -7.14 -11.98 -12.88
CA HIS A 91 -6.93 -13.42 -12.76
C HIS A 91 -8.21 -14.16 -12.36
N TRP A 92 -8.98 -13.63 -11.40
CA TRP A 92 -10.27 -14.20 -10.98
C TRP A 92 -11.27 -14.30 -12.15
N SER A 93 -11.22 -13.36 -13.09
CA SER A 93 -12.02 -13.38 -14.32
C SER A 93 -11.48 -14.29 -15.44
N GLY A 94 -10.34 -14.96 -15.24
CA GLY A 94 -9.72 -15.85 -16.23
C GLY A 94 -8.92 -15.14 -17.32
N VAL A 95 -8.54 -13.87 -17.10
CA VAL A 95 -7.61 -13.16 -17.99
C VAL A 95 -6.23 -13.79 -17.89
N ASN A 96 -5.51 -13.92 -19.02
CA ASN A 96 -4.18 -14.53 -19.02
C ASN A 96 -3.13 -13.67 -18.30
N LYS A 97 -2.02 -14.30 -17.89
CA LYS A 97 -0.99 -13.65 -17.06
C LYS A 97 -0.41 -12.38 -17.68
N LYS A 98 -0.17 -12.35 -18.99
CA LYS A 98 0.37 -11.18 -19.70
C LYS A 98 -0.54 -9.96 -19.52
N HIS A 99 -1.85 -10.14 -19.73
CA HIS A 99 -2.81 -9.05 -19.58
C HIS A 99 -3.07 -8.69 -18.11
N GLN A 100 -2.96 -9.63 -17.17
CA GLN A 100 -2.97 -9.30 -15.74
C GLN A 100 -1.83 -8.34 -15.37
N LEU A 101 -0.62 -8.58 -15.89
CA LEU A 101 0.55 -7.74 -15.61
C LEU A 101 0.52 -6.39 -16.34
N ILE A 102 -0.11 -6.31 -17.51
CA ILE A 102 -0.16 -5.06 -18.30
C ILE A 102 -1.31 -4.16 -17.86
N TYR A 103 -2.48 -4.72 -17.53
CA TYR A 103 -3.68 -3.92 -17.24
C TYR A 103 -4.03 -3.88 -15.75
N GLY A 104 -3.86 -5.01 -15.06
CA GLY A 104 -4.16 -5.10 -13.63
C GLY A 104 -3.02 -4.56 -12.78
N ALA A 105 -1.80 -5.05 -13.01
CA ALA A 105 -0.64 -4.70 -12.19
C ALA A 105 -0.21 -3.24 -12.30
N THR A 106 -0.55 -2.55 -13.39
CA THR A 106 -0.26 -1.13 -13.59
C THR A 106 -1.38 -0.21 -13.13
N LEU A 107 -2.49 -0.74 -12.61
CA LEU A 107 -3.66 0.05 -12.21
C LEU A 107 -3.28 1.16 -11.22
N GLY A 108 -2.48 0.82 -10.20
CA GLY A 108 -1.99 1.77 -9.20
C GLY A 108 -1.08 2.84 -9.79
N PHE A 109 -0.15 2.47 -10.67
CA PHE A 109 0.71 3.42 -11.37
C PHE A 109 -0.11 4.41 -12.21
N SER A 110 -1.07 3.91 -12.99
CA SER A 110 -1.91 4.75 -13.85
C SER A 110 -2.78 5.70 -13.04
N PHE A 111 -3.38 5.22 -11.95
CA PHE A 111 -4.21 6.03 -11.07
C PHE A 111 -3.40 7.15 -10.40
N LEU A 112 -2.27 6.83 -9.77
CA LEU A 112 -1.44 7.83 -9.11
C LEU A 112 -0.77 8.79 -10.10
N SER A 113 -0.40 8.33 -11.30
CA SER A 113 0.09 9.25 -12.34
C SER A 113 -0.98 10.25 -12.79
N ALA A 114 -2.27 9.86 -12.77
CA ALA A 114 -3.35 10.81 -13.03
C ALA A 114 -3.48 11.84 -11.89
N VAL A 115 -3.26 11.44 -10.63
CA VAL A 115 -3.20 12.37 -9.50
C VAL A 115 -2.05 13.36 -9.66
N GLU A 116 -0.84 12.90 -10.01
CA GLU A 116 0.31 13.80 -10.28
C GLU A 116 0.01 14.81 -11.39
N VAL A 117 -0.75 14.42 -12.41
CA VAL A 117 -1.18 15.34 -13.47
C VAL A 117 -2.11 16.41 -12.90
N LEU A 118 -3.03 16.07 -11.98
CA LEU A 118 -3.86 17.05 -11.28
C LEU A 118 -3.01 17.99 -10.42
N ASP A 119 -2.02 17.45 -9.70
CA ASP A 119 -1.06 18.24 -8.93
C ASP A 119 -0.31 19.24 -9.80
N GLY A 120 0.08 18.84 -11.01
CA GLY A 120 0.74 19.71 -11.98
C GLY A 120 -0.04 20.97 -12.34
N PHE A 121 -1.37 20.97 -12.24
CA PHE A 121 -2.23 22.13 -12.51
C PHE A 121 -2.66 22.89 -11.25
N SER A 122 -2.18 22.53 -10.06
CA SER A 122 -2.42 23.28 -8.82
C SER A 122 -1.40 24.40 -8.63
N SER A 123 -1.77 25.50 -7.98
CA SER A 123 -0.80 26.50 -7.50
C SER A 123 -0.08 26.09 -6.22
N GLU A 124 -0.70 25.21 -5.42
CA GLU A 124 -0.18 24.72 -4.13
C GLU A 124 0.72 23.49 -4.30
N TRP A 125 0.33 22.58 -5.19
CA TRP A 125 1.08 21.37 -5.53
C TRP A 125 1.70 21.47 -6.93
N GLY A 126 2.46 20.46 -7.34
CA GLY A 126 3.04 20.37 -8.68
C GLY A 126 3.34 18.92 -9.04
N PHE A 127 3.49 18.62 -10.33
CA PHE A 127 3.78 17.27 -10.81
C PHE A 127 5.16 16.83 -10.31
N SER A 128 5.24 15.74 -9.55
CA SER A 128 6.51 15.25 -9.02
C SER A 128 7.04 14.04 -9.79
N TRP A 129 8.23 14.20 -10.39
CA TRP A 129 8.96 13.05 -10.92
C TRP A 129 9.41 12.07 -9.83
N GLY A 130 9.55 12.55 -8.59
CA GLY A 130 9.82 11.69 -7.43
C GLY A 130 8.67 10.72 -7.19
N ASP A 131 7.44 11.21 -7.26
CA ASP A 131 6.24 10.36 -7.11
C ASP A 131 6.04 9.41 -8.26
N ILE A 132 6.25 9.85 -9.50
CA ILE A 132 6.21 8.95 -10.66
C ILE A 132 7.24 7.81 -10.52
N LEU A 133 8.45 8.12 -10.04
CA LEU A 133 9.46 7.10 -9.78
C LEU A 133 9.04 6.15 -8.66
N ALA A 134 8.47 6.67 -7.57
CA ALA A 134 7.97 5.87 -6.46
C ALA A 134 6.79 4.96 -6.87
N ASN A 135 5.85 5.50 -7.64
CA ASN A 135 4.76 4.76 -8.28
C ASN A 135 5.34 3.62 -9.13
N GLY A 136 6.35 3.92 -9.96
CA GLY A 136 7.04 2.95 -10.80
C GLY A 136 7.75 1.87 -9.97
N ALA A 137 8.39 2.23 -8.86
CA ALA A 137 9.07 1.30 -7.96
C ALA A 137 8.08 0.32 -7.31
N GLY A 138 6.92 0.81 -6.84
CA GLY A 138 5.87 -0.02 -6.27
C GLY A 138 5.29 -1.03 -7.26
N THR A 139 4.88 -0.56 -8.44
CA THR A 139 4.39 -1.43 -9.53
C THR A 139 5.47 -2.40 -10.01
N GLY A 140 6.70 -1.91 -10.16
CA GLY A 140 7.87 -2.70 -10.56
C GLY A 140 8.21 -3.80 -9.55
N LEU A 141 8.08 -3.54 -8.25
CA LEU A 141 8.26 -4.55 -7.20
C LEU A 141 7.25 -5.69 -7.35
N TYR A 142 5.98 -5.41 -7.67
CA TYR A 142 4.99 -6.46 -7.90
C TYR A 142 5.29 -7.25 -9.18
N ILE A 143 5.41 -6.55 -10.32
CA ILE A 143 5.61 -7.15 -11.64
C ILE A 143 6.92 -7.93 -11.69
N GLY A 144 8.01 -7.36 -11.18
CA GLY A 144 9.33 -7.98 -11.17
C GLY A 144 9.32 -9.34 -10.48
N GLN A 145 8.64 -9.47 -9.35
CA GLN A 145 8.49 -10.74 -8.64
C GLN A 145 7.68 -11.77 -9.46
N GLU A 146 6.60 -11.35 -10.12
CA GLU A 146 5.82 -12.24 -11.00
C GLU A 146 6.62 -12.73 -12.21
N LEU A 147 7.50 -11.90 -12.76
CA LEU A 147 8.35 -12.27 -13.89
C LEU A 147 9.53 -13.15 -13.47
N LEU A 148 10.20 -12.81 -12.37
CA LEU A 148 11.41 -13.49 -11.91
C LEU A 148 11.11 -14.80 -11.17
N TRP A 149 10.12 -14.80 -10.28
CA TRP A 149 9.85 -15.91 -9.38
C TRP A 149 8.52 -16.61 -9.62
N LYS A 150 7.62 -16.00 -10.40
CA LYS A 150 6.24 -16.49 -10.62
C LYS A 150 5.44 -16.62 -9.30
N GLU A 151 5.88 -15.90 -8.27
CA GLU A 151 5.26 -15.82 -6.95
C GLU A 151 5.72 -14.53 -6.25
N GLN A 152 4.89 -13.99 -5.37
CA GLN A 152 5.29 -12.88 -4.49
C GLN A 152 6.07 -13.42 -3.29
N ARG A 153 7.32 -13.01 -3.14
CA ARG A 153 8.20 -13.39 -2.01
C ARG A 153 8.40 -12.27 -1.00
N ILE A 154 8.23 -11.02 -1.44
CA ILE A 154 8.34 -9.80 -0.63
C ILE A 154 7.02 -9.06 -0.75
N ALA A 155 6.35 -8.88 0.38
CA ALA A 155 5.14 -8.08 0.48
C ALA A 155 5.49 -6.68 0.96
N LEU A 156 5.02 -5.65 0.24
CA LEU A 156 5.03 -4.28 0.73
C LEU A 156 3.80 -4.11 1.63
N LYS A 157 4.00 -3.78 2.91
CA LYS A 157 2.96 -3.66 3.93
C LYS A 157 2.97 -2.29 4.60
N TYR A 158 1.91 -2.00 5.33
CA TYR A 158 1.66 -0.74 6.01
C TYR A 158 1.22 -0.98 7.45
N SER A 159 1.57 -0.05 8.33
CA SER A 159 1.00 0.05 9.67
C SER A 159 0.80 1.49 10.09
N PHE A 160 -0.05 1.66 11.11
CA PHE A 160 -0.39 2.97 11.62
C PHE A 160 -0.63 2.95 13.13
N HIS A 161 -0.18 4.00 13.79
CA HIS A 161 -0.58 4.34 15.15
C HIS A 161 -0.87 5.84 15.24
N GLN A 162 -1.82 6.24 16.08
CA GLN A 162 -2.10 7.65 16.29
C GLN A 162 -0.94 8.33 17.02
N THR A 163 -0.63 9.56 16.60
CA THR A 163 0.43 10.34 17.22
C THR A 163 -0.11 11.58 17.93
N LYS A 164 0.74 12.21 18.74
CA LYS A 164 0.44 13.50 19.36
C LYS A 164 0.43 14.66 18.36
N TYR A 165 0.93 14.47 17.14
CA TYR A 165 1.10 15.56 16.16
C TYR A 165 -0.21 15.89 15.47
N ALA A 166 -1.07 14.90 15.22
CA ALA A 166 -2.40 15.12 14.66
C ALA A 166 -3.23 16.14 15.46
N LYS A 167 -3.11 16.15 16.79
CA LYS A 167 -3.79 17.14 17.66
C LYS A 167 -3.19 18.55 17.56
N GLN A 168 -1.93 18.68 17.14
CA GLN A 168 -1.24 19.96 17.01
C GLN A 168 -1.53 20.62 15.66
N ARG A 169 -1.76 19.82 14.60
CA ARG A 169 -2.06 20.31 13.26
C ARG A 169 -3.10 19.44 12.53
N PRO A 170 -4.34 19.40 13.02
CA PRO A 170 -5.36 18.48 12.54
C PRO A 170 -5.78 18.73 11.08
N ASP A 171 -5.69 19.97 10.61
CA ASP A 171 -5.97 20.36 9.22
C ASP A 171 -5.05 19.62 8.21
N LYS A 172 -3.76 19.45 8.57
CA LYS A 172 -2.78 18.76 7.71
C LYS A 172 -2.60 17.29 8.06
N LEU A 173 -2.71 16.91 9.33
CA LEU A 173 -2.41 15.55 9.81
C LEU A 173 -3.66 14.71 10.07
N GLY A 174 -4.86 15.29 9.92
CA GLY A 174 -6.15 14.60 10.03
C GLY A 174 -6.85 14.81 11.38
N GLU A 175 -8.14 15.13 11.32
CA GLU A 175 -8.99 15.32 12.51
C GLU A 175 -9.49 13.98 13.05
N THR A 176 -9.86 13.08 12.14
CA THR A 176 -10.46 11.79 12.45
C THR A 176 -9.44 10.66 12.37
N PHE A 177 -9.74 9.51 12.98
CA PHE A 177 -8.87 8.33 12.90
C PHE A 177 -8.58 7.92 11.44
N LEU A 178 -9.59 7.94 10.57
CA LEU A 178 -9.42 7.58 9.15
C LEU A 178 -8.63 8.61 8.36
N GLU A 179 -8.75 9.89 8.68
CA GLU A 179 -7.89 10.88 8.05
C GLU A 179 -6.44 10.73 8.50
N GLN A 180 -6.21 10.44 9.78
CA GLN A 180 -4.86 10.30 10.32
C GLN A 180 -4.13 9.09 9.72
N THR A 181 -4.82 7.99 9.43
CA THR A 181 -4.19 6.85 8.73
C THR A 181 -3.68 7.25 7.34
N LEU A 182 -4.31 8.23 6.68
CA LEU A 182 -3.88 8.70 5.36
C LEU A 182 -2.86 9.84 5.45
N LYS A 183 -3.07 10.80 6.36
CA LYS A 183 -2.36 12.09 6.40
C LYS A 183 -1.23 12.14 7.43
N ASP A 184 -1.35 11.47 8.57
CA ASP A 184 -0.36 11.57 9.65
C ASP A 184 0.83 10.64 9.41
N TYR A 185 1.78 11.10 8.59
CA TYR A 185 3.01 10.36 8.29
C TYR A 185 3.84 10.01 9.52
N ASN A 186 3.65 10.70 10.66
CA ASN A 186 4.36 10.38 11.89
C ASN A 186 3.96 9.03 12.47
N GLY A 187 2.72 8.61 12.19
CA GLY A 187 2.16 7.35 12.67
C GLY A 187 2.37 6.17 11.72
N GLN A 188 2.78 6.46 10.49
CA GLN A 188 2.85 5.47 9.41
C GLN A 188 4.20 4.77 9.38
N THR A 189 4.18 3.46 9.15
CA THR A 189 5.39 2.70 8.82
C THR A 189 5.12 1.82 7.60
N TYR A 190 6.04 1.87 6.63
CA TYR A 190 6.02 1.03 5.44
C TYR A 190 7.04 -0.07 5.55
N TRP A 191 6.65 -1.29 5.20
CA TRP A 191 7.40 -2.51 5.49
C TRP A 191 7.64 -3.33 4.25
N LEU A 192 8.88 -3.77 4.04
CA LEU A 192 9.19 -4.88 3.13
C LEU A 192 9.25 -6.16 3.96
N SER A 193 8.23 -7.00 3.81
CA SER A 193 8.06 -8.25 4.55
C SER A 193 8.42 -9.44 3.65
N ALA A 194 9.60 -10.02 3.87
CA ALA A 194 10.16 -11.11 3.09
C ALA A 194 9.79 -12.47 3.69
N ASN A 195 9.23 -13.36 2.85
CA ASN A 195 8.96 -14.74 3.21
C ASN A 195 10.22 -15.59 3.05
N ILE A 196 10.90 -15.87 4.16
CA ILE A 196 12.18 -16.60 4.17
C ILE A 196 12.03 -18.00 3.55
N HIS A 197 10.92 -18.68 3.81
CA HIS A 197 10.64 -19.99 3.22
C HIS A 197 10.53 -19.94 1.68
N SER A 198 9.98 -18.89 1.10
CA SER A 198 9.92 -18.73 -0.37
C SER A 198 11.30 -18.59 -1.02
N PHE A 199 12.30 -18.07 -0.30
CA PHE A 199 13.70 -18.01 -0.76
C PHE A 199 14.44 -19.33 -0.51
N PHE A 200 14.17 -19.99 0.61
CA PHE A 200 14.81 -21.24 1.03
C PHE A 200 13.76 -22.33 1.24
N LYS A 201 13.26 -22.91 0.13
CA LYS A 201 12.12 -23.84 0.14
C LYS A 201 12.37 -25.13 0.94
N GLU A 202 13.64 -25.53 1.07
CA GLU A 202 14.07 -26.70 1.84
C GLU A 202 14.32 -26.39 3.34
N SER A 203 14.16 -25.13 3.76
CA SER A 203 14.36 -24.76 5.17
C SER A 203 13.19 -25.22 6.05
N SER A 204 13.45 -25.39 7.35
CA SER A 204 12.43 -25.68 8.36
C SER A 204 11.63 -24.43 8.79
N VAL A 205 11.87 -23.27 8.17
CA VAL A 205 11.19 -22.02 8.51
C VAL A 205 9.70 -22.13 8.14
N PRO A 206 8.77 -21.83 9.06
CA PRO A 206 7.34 -21.88 8.76
C PRO A 206 6.93 -20.92 7.64
N LYS A 207 6.08 -21.38 6.71
CA LYS A 207 5.58 -20.59 5.58
C LYS A 207 4.86 -19.29 5.97
N TRP A 208 4.34 -19.22 7.20
CA TRP A 208 3.65 -18.05 7.72
C TRP A 208 4.59 -17.01 8.32
N LEU A 209 5.85 -17.35 8.61
CA LEU A 209 6.79 -16.44 9.25
C LEU A 209 7.59 -15.66 8.20
N ASN A 210 7.61 -14.34 8.37
CA ASN A 210 8.38 -13.40 7.56
C ASN A 210 9.39 -12.64 8.42
N VAL A 211 10.42 -12.12 7.76
CA VAL A 211 11.29 -11.06 8.30
C VAL A 211 10.94 -9.77 7.59
N ALA A 212 10.77 -8.69 8.34
CA ALA A 212 10.36 -7.40 7.82
C ALA A 212 11.38 -6.32 8.15
N VAL A 213 11.69 -5.49 7.15
CA VAL A 213 12.39 -4.22 7.34
C VAL A 213 11.42 -3.08 7.11
N GLY A 214 11.43 -2.07 7.98
CA GLY A 214 10.48 -0.97 7.97
C GLY A 214 11.16 0.38 7.86
N TYR A 215 10.40 1.35 7.35
CA TYR A 215 10.75 2.76 7.36
C TYR A 215 9.58 3.59 7.86
N GLY A 216 9.85 4.48 8.80
CA GLY A 216 8.92 5.47 9.31
C GLY A 216 9.63 6.79 9.57
N ALA A 217 8.88 7.78 10.05
CA ALA A 217 9.42 9.07 10.40
C ALA A 217 8.60 9.67 11.55
N ASP A 218 9.21 10.56 12.33
CA ASP A 218 8.59 11.17 13.51
C ASP A 218 9.03 12.65 13.63
N GLY A 219 8.24 13.45 14.35
CA GLY A 219 8.50 14.84 14.68
C GLY A 219 8.03 15.86 13.64
N MET A 220 7.24 15.45 12.64
CA MET A 220 6.86 16.27 11.49
C MET A 220 5.50 16.96 11.68
N LEU A 221 5.50 18.29 11.72
CA LEU A 221 4.29 19.12 11.63
C LEU A 221 4.08 19.73 10.23
N THR A 222 5.13 19.75 9.40
CA THR A 222 5.18 20.38 8.07
C THR A 222 5.96 19.48 7.11
N GLY A 223 5.80 19.69 5.79
CA GLY A 223 6.58 18.99 4.77
C GLY A 223 8.09 19.21 4.89
N LEU A 224 8.52 20.45 5.12
CA LEU A 224 9.93 20.83 5.24
C LEU A 224 10.25 21.42 6.61
N GLU A 225 11.52 21.32 7.03
CA GLU A 225 12.01 21.92 8.27
C GLU A 225 12.00 23.45 8.15
N GLY A 226 11.59 24.16 9.21
CA GLY A 226 11.69 25.63 9.30
C GLY A 226 10.66 26.46 8.51
N VAL A 227 9.67 25.85 7.85
CA VAL A 227 8.68 26.57 7.02
C VAL A 227 7.59 27.27 7.83
N ASP A 228 7.41 26.92 9.10
CA ASP A 228 6.41 27.57 9.97
C ASP A 228 7.10 28.24 11.17
N SER A 229 7.21 29.57 11.12
CA SER A 229 7.84 30.37 12.17
C SER A 229 6.92 30.66 13.36
N GLN A 230 5.62 30.34 13.26
CA GLN A 230 4.63 30.60 14.31
C GLN A 230 4.53 29.45 15.33
N LEU A 231 4.81 28.23 14.90
CA LEU A 231 5.05 27.10 15.78
C LEU A 231 6.56 27.01 16.01
N ILE A 232 7.03 27.35 17.21
CA ILE A 232 8.40 27.00 17.62
C ILE A 232 8.49 25.47 17.59
N ASN A 233 8.86 24.91 16.45
CA ASN A 233 8.91 23.48 16.23
C ASN A 233 10.16 22.93 16.92
N THR A 234 10.04 22.71 18.23
CA THR A 234 11.08 22.10 19.06
C THR A 234 11.21 20.59 18.80
N ASN A 235 10.30 19.99 18.03
CA ASN A 235 10.36 18.58 17.70
C ASN A 235 11.46 18.36 16.66
N ARG A 236 12.51 17.65 17.06
CA ARG A 236 13.52 17.16 16.12
C ARG A 236 12.86 16.14 15.20
N ARG A 237 12.83 16.43 13.90
CA ARG A 237 12.36 15.51 12.87
C ARG A 237 13.41 14.44 12.61
N TYR A 238 13.03 13.17 12.54
CA TYR A 238 13.97 12.10 12.24
C TYR A 238 13.32 10.92 11.53
N ARG A 239 14.16 10.16 10.82
CA ARG A 239 13.80 8.90 10.17
C ARG A 239 13.96 7.75 11.16
N GLN A 240 13.10 6.76 11.03
CA GLN A 240 13.12 5.52 11.80
C GLN A 240 13.26 4.35 10.84
N TYR A 241 14.16 3.44 11.18
CA TYR A 241 14.38 2.19 10.46
C TYR A 241 14.06 1.04 11.39
N TYR A 242 13.40 0.01 10.87
CA TYR A 242 12.90 -1.07 11.70
C TYR A 242 13.38 -2.43 11.20
N LEU A 243 13.64 -3.34 12.13
CA LEU A 243 13.80 -4.76 11.87
C LEU A 243 12.81 -5.53 12.76
N SER A 244 11.95 -6.32 12.14
CA SER A 244 10.85 -7.03 12.81
C SER A 244 10.65 -8.42 12.23
N LEU A 245 9.94 -9.25 12.98
CA LEU A 245 9.24 -10.41 12.40
C LEU A 245 7.84 -10.00 11.91
N ASP A 246 7.23 -10.82 11.06
CA ASP A 246 5.87 -10.58 10.56
C ASP A 246 5.17 -11.89 10.20
N VAL A 247 3.85 -11.82 10.04
CA VAL A 247 3.00 -12.94 9.62
C VAL A 247 2.53 -12.74 8.18
N ASN A 248 2.78 -13.75 7.35
CA ASN A 248 2.16 -13.88 6.05
C ASN A 248 0.77 -14.53 6.20
N LEU A 249 -0.27 -13.71 6.26
CA LEU A 249 -1.66 -14.19 6.41
C LEU A 249 -2.08 -15.08 5.22
N LYS A 250 -1.49 -14.87 4.03
CA LYS A 250 -1.77 -15.71 2.85
C LYS A 250 -1.30 -17.15 3.00
N ALA A 251 -0.37 -17.42 3.91
CA ALA A 251 0.12 -18.77 4.19
C ALA A 251 -0.80 -19.54 5.15
N ILE A 252 -1.79 -18.90 5.77
CA ILE A 252 -2.75 -19.54 6.67
C ILE A 252 -3.64 -20.48 5.85
N LYS A 253 -3.64 -21.77 6.23
CA LYS A 253 -4.42 -22.80 5.53
C LYS A 253 -5.89 -22.72 5.93
N THR A 254 -6.76 -22.52 4.94
CA THR A 254 -8.23 -22.54 5.12
C THR A 254 -8.93 -23.09 3.88
N ASN A 255 -10.05 -23.78 4.10
CA ASN A 255 -10.93 -24.30 3.05
C ASN A 255 -11.92 -23.24 2.54
N SER A 256 -12.10 -22.13 3.27
CA SER A 256 -12.99 -21.04 2.88
C SER A 256 -12.29 -20.10 1.90
N LYS A 257 -12.87 -19.93 0.70
CA LYS A 257 -12.35 -18.96 -0.28
C LYS A 257 -12.54 -17.53 0.20
N LEU A 258 -13.64 -17.26 0.93
CA LEU A 258 -13.88 -15.95 1.54
C LEU A 258 -12.78 -15.59 2.53
N LEU A 259 -12.46 -16.50 3.48
CA LEU A 259 -11.38 -16.24 4.44
C LEU A 259 -10.03 -16.07 3.75
N ARG A 260 -9.78 -16.82 2.67
CA ARG A 260 -8.56 -16.66 1.88
C ARG A 260 -8.46 -15.29 1.22
N SER A 261 -9.57 -14.77 0.68
CA SER A 261 -9.64 -13.41 0.13
C SER A 261 -9.44 -12.36 1.22
N VAL A 262 -10.09 -12.52 2.38
CA VAL A 262 -9.90 -11.65 3.55
C VAL A 262 -8.43 -11.63 3.97
N PHE A 263 -7.80 -12.79 4.14
CA PHE A 263 -6.38 -12.86 4.48
C PHE A 263 -5.48 -12.23 3.42
N ASP A 264 -5.79 -12.35 2.12
CA ASP A 264 -4.98 -11.72 1.06
C ASP A 264 -5.05 -10.18 1.07
N VAL A 265 -6.25 -9.63 1.33
CA VAL A 265 -6.47 -8.18 1.48
C VAL A 265 -5.78 -7.68 2.75
N PHE A 266 -6.09 -8.26 3.91
CA PHE A 266 -5.52 -7.80 5.18
C PHE A 266 -4.02 -8.11 5.34
N ASN A 267 -3.44 -8.96 4.49
CA ASN A 267 -1.99 -9.15 4.48
C ASN A 267 -1.22 -7.88 4.09
N MET A 268 -1.88 -6.84 3.57
CA MET A 268 -1.24 -5.53 3.39
C MET A 268 -0.92 -4.84 4.73
N ILE A 269 -1.55 -5.23 5.83
CA ILE A 269 -1.33 -4.67 7.15
C ILE A 269 -0.25 -5.51 7.86
N LYS A 270 0.73 -4.82 8.47
CA LYS A 270 1.74 -5.44 9.31
C LYS A 270 1.09 -5.97 10.59
N ILE A 271 1.38 -7.22 10.95
CA ILE A 271 0.90 -7.79 12.22
C ILE A 271 1.88 -7.40 13.34
N PRO A 272 1.40 -6.95 14.52
CA PRO A 272 2.27 -6.56 15.61
C PRO A 272 3.22 -7.67 16.06
N PHE A 273 4.51 -7.37 16.07
CA PHE A 273 5.58 -8.31 16.45
C PHE A 273 6.73 -7.56 17.15
N PRO A 274 7.62 -8.30 17.87
CA PRO A 274 8.85 -7.74 18.39
C PRO A 274 9.66 -7.06 17.29
N THR A 275 10.06 -5.82 17.56
CA THR A 275 10.67 -4.93 16.58
C THR A 275 11.82 -4.16 17.22
N LEU A 276 12.93 -4.08 16.49
CA LEU A 276 14.04 -3.21 16.81
C LEU A 276 13.96 -1.97 15.92
N GLU A 277 13.76 -0.81 16.54
CA GLU A 277 13.82 0.49 15.88
C GLU A 277 15.23 1.07 16.01
N PHE A 278 15.71 1.66 14.91
CA PHE A 278 16.95 2.41 14.84
C PHE A 278 16.65 3.81 14.30
N ASN A 279 17.22 4.82 14.94
CA ASN A 279 17.27 6.17 14.39
C ASN A 279 18.65 6.78 14.68
N LYS A 280 18.87 8.03 14.24
CA LYS A 280 20.18 8.71 14.39
C LYS A 280 20.69 8.79 15.84
N ASN A 281 19.81 8.69 16.83
CA ASN A 281 20.13 8.97 18.23
C ASN A 281 20.07 7.74 19.14
N LYS A 282 19.29 6.71 18.78
CA LYS A 282 19.04 5.55 19.65
C LYS A 282 18.61 4.31 18.87
N ALA A 283 18.77 3.16 19.54
CA ALA A 283 18.10 1.92 19.20
C ALA A 283 17.07 1.59 20.31
N VAL A 284 15.86 1.20 19.93
CA VAL A 284 14.77 0.91 20.86
C VAL A 284 14.15 -0.44 20.52
N PHE A 285 14.06 -1.32 21.52
CA PHE A 285 13.33 -2.57 21.38
C PHE A 285 11.88 -2.39 21.80
N HIS A 286 10.96 -2.78 20.91
CA HIS A 286 9.53 -2.80 21.13
C HIS A 286 9.07 -4.25 21.21
N LEU A 287 8.40 -4.64 22.30
CA LEU A 287 7.87 -6.00 22.44
C LEU A 287 6.79 -6.30 21.40
N PHE A 288 5.93 -5.33 21.12
CA PHE A 288 4.96 -5.35 20.04
C PHE A 288 4.94 -3.98 19.37
N TYR A 289 5.26 -3.95 18.08
CA TYR A 289 5.18 -2.74 17.26
C TYR A 289 4.26 -3.01 16.08
N ILE A 290 3.38 -2.05 15.79
CA ILE A 290 2.47 -2.10 14.65
C ILE A 290 3.13 -1.48 13.43
#